data_AF-A0A7X8J218-F1
#
_entry.id   AF-A0A7X8J218-F1
#
_cell.length_a   1.000
_cell.length_b   1.000
_cell.length_c   1.000
_cell.angle_alpha   90.00
_cell.angle_beta   90.00
_cell.angle_gamma   90.00
#
_symmetry.space_group_name_H-M   'P 1'
#
loop_
_entity.id
_entity.type
_entity.pdbx_description
1 polymer ?
#
loop_
_entity_poly.entity_id
_entity_poly.type
_entity_poly.pdbx_seq_one_letter_code
_entity_poly.pdbx_strand_id
1 'polypeptide(L)'
;MEKLIVEKNIDGILITNYYNIRYLSNFTGSNSLLLITKNRRYFFTDFRYYGQAYKEIEKGKYKIIESSGNFINDLIPILKKENIKYIGIESLDLTVSRLNLFKENIKNVEFVSLLNEIKLMRMVKTDKEIENIKQAVKIADDSFTEILNYVEDGITEKELAYNLEYIMRKKGADDRSFDTIIASGSNSAMPHAKPTNKIIERNKFILFDFGAYYNGYVSDITRTIFFGNDIDKEHE
;
A
#
# COMPACT_ATOMS: atom_id res chain seq x y z
N MET A 1 3.42 11.42 -15.94
CA MET A 1 2.43 12.46 -15.62
C MET A 1 2.21 13.44 -16.76
N GLU A 2 3.21 14.21 -17.20
CA GLU A 2 3.05 15.15 -18.32
C GLU A 2 2.55 14.49 -19.61
N LYS A 3 3.15 13.35 -19.99
CA LYS A 3 2.67 12.54 -21.12
C LYS A 3 1.19 12.18 -20.99
N LEU A 4 0.74 11.76 -19.80
CA LEU A 4 -0.66 11.41 -19.54
C LEU A 4 -1.60 12.62 -19.66
N ILE A 5 -1.15 13.80 -19.20
CA ILE A 5 -1.92 15.05 -19.33
C ILE A 5 -2.15 15.39 -20.80
N VAL A 6 -1.12 15.23 -21.65
CA VAL A 6 -1.21 15.45 -23.09
C VAL A 6 -2.10 14.41 -23.76
N GLU A 7 -1.88 13.12 -23.50
CA GLU A 7 -2.62 12.00 -24.12
C GLU A 7 -4.12 12.04 -23.83
N LYS A 8 -4.50 12.49 -22.62
CA LYS A 8 -5.91 12.60 -22.22
C LYS A 8 -6.54 13.94 -22.53
N ASN A 9 -5.78 14.87 -23.12
CA ASN A 9 -6.21 16.24 -23.39
C ASN A 9 -6.81 16.93 -22.14
N ILE A 10 -6.11 16.81 -21.01
CA ILE A 10 -6.50 17.42 -19.74
C ILE A 10 -5.51 18.53 -19.35
N ASP A 11 -5.82 19.31 -18.31
CA ASP A 11 -4.98 20.42 -17.84
C ASP A 11 -4.25 20.10 -16.52
N GLY A 12 -4.79 19.16 -15.76
CA GLY A 12 -4.15 18.63 -14.57
C GLY A 12 -4.75 17.31 -14.12
N ILE A 13 -4.09 16.70 -13.15
CA ILE A 13 -4.50 15.43 -12.54
C ILE A 13 -4.58 15.64 -11.03
N LEU A 14 -5.73 15.30 -10.47
CA LEU A 14 -6.00 15.32 -9.05
C LEU A 14 -5.86 13.90 -8.49
N ILE A 15 -4.95 13.73 -7.54
CA ILE A 15 -4.57 12.43 -7.00
C ILE A 15 -4.96 12.39 -5.53
N THR A 16 -5.82 11.43 -5.20
CA THR A 16 -6.43 11.23 -3.88
C THR A 16 -6.10 9.87 -3.28
N ASN A 17 -5.66 8.90 -4.08
CA ASN A 17 -5.27 7.58 -3.60
C ASN A 17 -3.89 7.67 -2.92
N TYR A 18 -3.82 7.29 -1.63
CA TYR A 18 -2.60 7.42 -0.83
C TYR A 18 -1.41 6.62 -1.38
N TYR A 19 -1.62 5.48 -2.03
CA TYR A 19 -0.53 4.72 -2.64
C TYR A 19 0.09 5.47 -3.83
N ASN A 20 -0.74 6.14 -4.63
CA ASN A 20 -0.27 6.93 -5.75
C ASN A 20 0.35 8.26 -5.29
N ILE A 21 -0.17 8.86 -4.21
CA ILE A 21 0.47 10.00 -3.56
C ILE A 21 1.87 9.61 -3.07
N ARG A 22 1.98 8.54 -2.27
CA ARG A 22 3.27 8.04 -1.77
C ARG A 22 4.23 7.74 -2.91
N TYR A 23 3.79 7.06 -3.97
CA TYR A 23 4.63 6.75 -5.13
C TYR A 23 5.18 8.01 -5.82
N LEU A 24 4.38 9.09 -5.91
CA LEU A 24 4.79 10.30 -6.62
C LEU A 24 5.60 11.27 -5.76
N SER A 25 5.30 11.36 -4.46
CA SER A 25 5.87 12.36 -3.55
C SER A 25 6.81 11.80 -2.48
N ASN A 26 6.88 10.48 -2.29
CA ASN A 26 7.50 9.78 -1.14
C ASN A 26 6.86 10.08 0.23
N PHE A 27 5.75 10.81 0.27
CA PHE A 27 5.09 11.16 1.52
C PHE A 27 4.42 9.94 2.17
N THR A 28 4.62 9.77 3.48
CA THR A 28 4.14 8.60 4.24
C THR A 28 2.95 8.89 5.16
N GLY A 29 2.55 10.16 5.30
CA GLY A 29 1.43 10.56 6.15
C GLY A 29 0.05 10.20 5.56
N SER A 30 -0.97 10.28 6.41
CA SER A 30 -2.33 9.79 6.11
C SER A 30 -3.31 10.87 5.68
N ASN A 31 -2.90 12.14 5.59
CA ASN A 31 -3.72 13.19 5.00
C ASN A 31 -2.93 13.92 3.91
N SER A 32 -3.41 13.81 2.67
CA SER A 32 -2.79 14.49 1.54
C SER A 32 -3.70 14.55 0.32
N LEU A 33 -3.37 15.47 -0.58
CA LEU A 33 -3.94 15.60 -1.92
C LEU A 33 -2.85 16.12 -2.85
N LEU A 34 -2.74 15.59 -4.07
CA LEU A 34 -1.87 16.16 -5.09
C LEU A 34 -2.68 16.77 -6.23
N LEU A 35 -2.23 17.92 -6.71
CA LEU A 35 -2.61 18.45 -8.01
C LEU A 35 -1.35 18.59 -8.86
N ILE A 36 -1.30 17.87 -9.98
CA ILE A 36 -0.22 17.97 -10.97
C ILE A 36 -0.80 18.61 -12.22
N THR A 37 -0.35 19.81 -12.57
CA THR A 37 -0.76 20.52 -13.79
C THR A 37 0.36 20.48 -14.83
N LYS A 38 0.10 21.06 -16.01
CA LYS A 38 1.13 21.29 -17.04
C LYS A 38 2.29 22.17 -16.54
N ASN A 39 2.03 23.05 -15.57
CA ASN A 39 2.97 24.08 -15.14
C ASN A 39 3.66 23.75 -13.82
N ARG A 40 2.92 23.17 -12.86
CA ARG A 40 3.35 23.03 -11.47
C ARG A 40 2.78 21.79 -10.81
N ARG A 41 3.40 21.40 -9.70
CA ARG A 41 2.94 20.33 -8.81
C ARG A 41 2.66 20.91 -7.44
N TYR A 42 1.48 20.59 -6.91
CA TYR A 42 1.00 21.05 -5.62
C TYR A 42 0.78 19.87 -4.71
N PHE A 43 1.25 19.99 -3.48
CA PHE A 43 1.06 19.01 -2.43
C PHE A 43 0.28 19.68 -1.30
N PHE A 44 -0.93 19.22 -1.02
CA PHE A 44 -1.74 19.76 0.05
C PHE A 44 -1.72 18.79 1.23
N THR A 45 -1.60 19.33 2.43
CA THR A 45 -1.73 18.58 3.69
C THR A 45 -2.14 19.51 4.81
N ASP A 46 -2.66 18.99 5.92
CA ASP A 46 -2.96 19.81 7.10
C ASP A 46 -1.72 20.08 7.97
N PHE A 47 -1.90 20.95 8.97
CA PHE A 47 -0.87 21.39 9.91
C PHE A 47 -0.12 20.26 10.62
N ARG A 48 -0.75 19.10 10.86
CA ARG A 48 -0.15 17.95 11.56
C ARG A 48 1.00 17.36 10.75
N TYR A 49 0.85 17.39 9.45
CA TYR A 49 1.70 16.73 8.48
C TYR A 49 2.55 17.72 7.66
N TYR A 50 2.30 19.02 7.76
CA TYR A 50 3.03 20.04 7.02
C TYR A 50 4.55 19.93 7.23
N GLY A 51 5.00 19.83 8.49
CA GLY A 51 6.42 19.64 8.81
C GLY A 51 6.99 18.31 8.30
N GLN A 52 6.20 17.24 8.29
CA GLN A 52 6.61 15.94 7.73
C GLN A 52 6.78 16.02 6.22
N ALA A 53 5.84 16.65 5.51
CA ALA A 53 5.88 16.83 4.06
C ALA A 53 7.16 17.54 3.62
N TYR A 54 7.63 18.56 4.35
CA TYR A 54 8.90 19.24 4.05
C TYR A 54 10.15 18.37 4.23
N LYS A 55 10.08 17.33 5.06
CA LYS A 55 11.20 16.40 5.31
C LYS A 55 11.25 15.28 4.28
N GLU A 56 10.09 14.74 3.92
CA GLU A 56 9.99 13.55 3.07
C GLU A 56 9.94 13.87 1.58
N ILE A 57 9.32 15.00 1.21
CA ILE A 57 9.15 15.38 -0.19
C ILE A 57 10.44 16.03 -0.69
N GLU A 58 10.90 15.59 -1.85
CA GLU A 58 12.06 16.15 -2.53
C GLU A 58 11.93 17.69 -2.71
N LYS A 59 12.95 18.42 -2.25
CA LYS A 59 12.95 19.89 -2.25
C LYS A 59 12.74 20.43 -3.66
N GLY A 60 11.79 21.35 -3.81
CA GLY A 60 11.48 21.99 -5.08
C GLY A 60 10.58 21.18 -6.02
N LYS A 61 10.34 19.89 -5.76
CA LYS A 61 9.50 19.04 -6.60
C LYS A 61 8.02 19.40 -6.52
N TYR A 62 7.56 19.83 -5.36
CA TYR A 62 6.18 20.26 -5.10
C TYR A 62 6.15 21.61 -4.39
N LYS A 63 5.15 22.43 -4.72
CA LYS A 63 4.71 23.51 -3.84
C LYS A 63 3.84 22.90 -2.74
N ILE A 64 4.39 22.81 -1.53
CA ILE A 64 3.67 22.33 -0.35
C ILE A 64 2.73 23.43 0.14
N ILE A 65 1.49 23.07 0.41
CA ILE A 65 0.41 23.96 0.87
C ILE A 65 -0.15 23.38 2.16
N GLU A 66 -0.09 24.18 3.22
CA GLU A 66 -0.82 23.91 4.45
C GLU A 66 -2.30 24.21 4.23
N SER A 67 -3.12 23.18 4.31
CA SER A 67 -4.56 23.29 4.20
C SER A 67 -5.18 23.67 5.54
N SER A 68 -6.14 24.58 5.48
CA SER A 68 -6.98 24.98 6.61
C SER A 68 -8.03 23.93 7.02
N GLY A 69 -7.97 22.72 6.45
CA GLY A 69 -8.87 21.60 6.73
C GLY A 69 -9.88 21.32 5.62
N ASN A 70 -9.94 22.17 4.57
CA ASN A 70 -10.77 21.93 3.39
C ASN A 70 -9.97 22.11 2.10
N PHE A 71 -9.43 21.00 1.58
CA PHE A 71 -8.65 21.00 0.34
C PHE A 71 -9.38 21.60 -0.86
N ILE A 72 -10.71 21.55 -0.91
CA ILE A 72 -11.48 22.10 -2.03
C ILE A 72 -11.34 23.62 -2.08
N ASN A 73 -11.43 24.29 -0.93
CA ASN A 73 -11.27 25.73 -0.83
C ASN A 73 -9.85 26.15 -1.24
N ASP A 74 -8.85 25.33 -0.93
CA ASP A 74 -7.45 25.59 -1.28
C ASP A 74 -7.16 25.31 -2.77
N LEU A 75 -7.88 24.37 -3.38
CA LEU A 75 -7.78 24.05 -4.82
C LEU A 75 -8.32 25.19 -5.68
N ILE A 76 -9.50 25.73 -5.36
CA ILE A 76 -10.24 26.68 -6.22
C ILE A 76 -9.37 27.87 -6.69
N PRO A 77 -8.61 28.57 -5.83
CA PRO A 77 -7.72 29.65 -6.26
C PRO A 77 -6.66 29.21 -7.27
N ILE A 78 -6.12 28.00 -7.11
CA ILE A 78 -5.09 27.44 -8.01
C ILE A 78 -5.70 27.09 -9.36
N LEU A 79 -6.86 26.44 -9.36
CA LEU A 79 -7.57 26.07 -10.59
C LEU A 79 -7.94 27.31 -11.42
N LYS A 80 -8.39 28.38 -10.75
CA LYS A 80 -8.66 29.68 -11.39
C LYS A 80 -7.38 30.31 -11.94
N LYS A 81 -6.33 30.39 -11.12
CA LYS A 81 -5.05 31.02 -11.50
C LYS A 81 -4.40 30.35 -12.69
N GLU A 82 -4.48 29.03 -12.77
CA GLU A 82 -3.90 28.25 -13.88
C GLU A 82 -4.88 28.02 -15.05
N ASN A 83 -6.08 28.61 -15.00
CA ASN A 83 -7.13 28.47 -16.00
C ASN A 83 -7.43 26.99 -16.35
N ILE A 84 -7.46 26.13 -15.34
CA ILE A 84 -7.73 24.70 -15.48
C ILE A 84 -9.19 24.50 -15.91
N LYS A 85 -9.42 23.74 -16.99
CA LYS A 85 -10.75 23.37 -17.48
C LYS A 85 -11.03 21.88 -17.34
N TYR A 86 -10.01 21.04 -17.50
CA TYR A 86 -10.15 19.59 -17.45
C TYR A 86 -9.21 18.98 -16.40
N ILE A 87 -9.77 18.27 -15.42
CA ILE A 87 -9.01 17.58 -14.37
C ILE A 87 -9.22 16.08 -14.47
N GLY A 88 -8.13 15.33 -14.67
CA GLY A 88 -8.11 13.88 -14.52
C GLY A 88 -8.26 13.47 -13.05
N ILE A 89 -9.10 12.48 -12.77
CA ILE A 89 -9.33 11.92 -11.43
C ILE A 89 -9.19 10.40 -11.41
N GLU A 90 -8.77 9.86 -10.28
CA GLU A 90 -8.63 8.41 -10.04
C GLU A 90 -9.99 7.74 -9.82
N SER A 91 -10.74 7.53 -10.89
CA SER A 91 -12.15 7.09 -10.83
C SER A 91 -12.37 5.72 -10.19
N LEU A 92 -11.35 4.85 -10.17
CA LEU A 92 -11.41 3.54 -9.52
C LEU A 92 -11.29 3.63 -7.99
N ASP A 93 -10.83 4.77 -7.46
CA ASP A 93 -10.52 4.96 -6.04
C ASP A 93 -11.33 6.13 -5.42
N LEU A 94 -11.74 7.10 -6.24
CA LEU A 94 -12.50 8.26 -5.80
C LEU A 94 -13.97 7.87 -5.56
N THR A 95 -14.45 8.05 -4.34
CA THR A 95 -15.85 7.79 -4.02
C THR A 95 -16.80 8.74 -4.75
N VAL A 96 -18.00 8.26 -5.08
CA VAL A 96 -19.06 9.07 -5.70
C VAL A 96 -19.38 10.31 -4.86
N SER A 97 -19.45 10.16 -3.54
CA SER A 97 -19.67 11.27 -2.61
C SER A 97 -18.59 12.35 -2.72
N ARG A 98 -17.31 11.96 -2.76
CA ARG A 98 -16.20 12.92 -2.90
C ARG A 98 -16.20 13.60 -4.26
N LEU A 99 -16.54 12.88 -5.33
CA LEU A 99 -16.71 13.46 -6.66
C LEU A 99 -17.85 14.47 -6.70
N ASN A 100 -18.99 14.16 -6.08
CA ASN A 100 -20.13 15.10 -6.01
C ASN A 100 -19.74 16.37 -5.27
N LEU A 101 -19.05 16.24 -4.13
CA LEU A 101 -18.54 17.39 -3.39
C LEU A 101 -17.61 18.26 -4.25
N PHE A 102 -16.73 17.65 -5.05
CA PHE A 102 -15.91 18.39 -6.01
C PHE A 102 -16.75 19.12 -7.07
N LYS A 103 -17.74 18.45 -7.69
CA LYS A 103 -18.62 19.07 -8.71
C LYS A 103 -19.50 20.19 -8.14
N GLU A 104 -19.93 20.06 -6.89
CA GLU A 104 -20.74 21.07 -6.21
C GLU A 104 -19.95 22.36 -5.95
N ASN A 105 -18.67 22.25 -5.58
CA ASN A 105 -17.87 23.39 -5.13
C ASN A 105 -16.92 23.94 -6.20
N ILE A 106 -16.41 23.09 -7.10
CA ILE A 106 -15.48 23.46 -8.16
C ILE A 106 -16.28 23.66 -9.46
N LYS A 107 -16.71 24.91 -9.70
CA LYS A 107 -17.45 25.28 -10.91
C LYS A 107 -16.52 25.48 -12.11
N ASN A 108 -17.05 25.24 -13.31
CA ASN A 108 -16.37 25.45 -14.60
C ASN A 108 -15.11 24.57 -14.82
N VAL A 109 -15.08 23.41 -14.18
CA VAL A 109 -14.07 22.36 -14.39
C VAL A 109 -14.78 21.06 -14.68
N GLU A 110 -14.35 20.38 -15.73
CA GLU A 110 -14.80 19.04 -16.07
C GLU A 110 -13.85 18.00 -15.48
N PHE A 111 -14.42 17.00 -14.80
CA PHE A 111 -13.67 15.88 -14.23
C PHE A 111 -13.65 14.72 -15.20
N VAL A 112 -12.45 14.40 -15.68
CA VAL A 112 -12.19 13.34 -16.65
C VAL A 112 -11.73 12.08 -15.92
N SER A 113 -12.37 10.96 -16.23
CA SER A 113 -12.05 9.67 -15.61
C SER A 113 -10.68 9.16 -16.05
N LEU A 114 -9.77 8.96 -15.10
CA LEU A 114 -8.59 8.12 -15.26
C LEU A 114 -8.87 6.78 -14.57
N LEU A 115 -8.61 5.69 -15.27
CA LEU A 115 -8.79 4.33 -14.80
C LEU A 115 -7.47 3.83 -14.20
N ASN A 116 -6.68 3.11 -14.99
CA ASN A 116 -5.47 2.44 -14.54
C ASN A 116 -4.18 3.19 -14.89
N GLU A 117 -4.24 4.37 -15.52
CA GLU A 117 -3.06 5.01 -16.11
C GLU A 117 -1.96 5.29 -15.07
N ILE A 118 -2.32 5.73 -13.86
CA ILE A 118 -1.35 5.92 -12.76
C ILE A 118 -0.86 4.58 -12.20
N LYS A 119 -1.75 3.58 -12.10
CA LYS A 119 -1.41 2.24 -11.61
C LYS A 119 -0.44 1.52 -12.56
N LEU A 120 -0.58 1.71 -13.88
CA LEU A 120 0.32 1.18 -14.89
C LEU A 120 1.74 1.73 -14.76
N MET A 121 1.90 2.98 -14.31
CA MET A 121 3.24 3.54 -14.03
C MET A 121 3.97 2.78 -12.92
N ARG A 122 3.23 2.26 -11.93
CA ARG A 122 3.76 1.46 -10.81
C ARG A 122 4.00 0.00 -11.17
N MET A 123 3.63 -0.43 -12.37
CA MET A 123 3.80 -1.81 -12.81
C MET A 123 5.28 -2.15 -13.01
N VAL A 124 6.03 -1.25 -13.64
CA VAL A 124 7.48 -1.36 -13.86
C VAL A 124 8.20 -0.67 -12.71
N LYS A 125 8.99 -1.45 -11.96
CA LYS A 125 9.71 -0.96 -10.78
C LYS A 125 11.06 -0.39 -11.19
N THR A 126 11.45 0.70 -10.56
CA THR A 126 12.83 1.21 -10.62
C THR A 126 13.76 0.37 -9.74
N ASP A 127 15.07 0.49 -9.94
CA ASP A 127 16.07 -0.24 -9.15
C ASP A 127 15.92 -0.01 -7.64
N LYS A 128 15.57 1.22 -7.25
CA LYS A 128 15.36 1.57 -5.83
C LYS A 128 14.14 0.86 -5.25
N GLU A 129 13.07 0.72 -6.03
CA GLU A 129 11.86 0.00 -5.64
C GLU A 129 12.14 -1.50 -5.52
N ILE A 130 12.89 -2.07 -6.48
CA ILE A 130 13.34 -3.46 -6.45
C ILE A 130 14.17 -3.73 -5.19
N GLU A 131 15.05 -2.82 -4.80
CA GLU A 131 15.85 -2.97 -3.59
C GLU A 131 14.99 -3.01 -2.31
N ASN A 132 13.97 -2.15 -2.21
CA ASN A 132 13.03 -2.20 -1.09
C ASN A 132 12.23 -3.51 -1.08
N ILE A 133 11.80 -4.01 -2.25
CA ILE A 133 11.11 -5.31 -2.37
C ILE A 133 12.03 -6.45 -1.93
N LYS A 134 13.29 -6.46 -2.37
CA LYS A 134 14.29 -7.46 -1.95
C LYS A 134 14.47 -7.46 -0.44
N GLN A 135 14.48 -6.28 0.20
CA GLN A 135 14.54 -6.24 1.65
C GLN A 135 13.29 -6.79 2.33
N ALA A 136 12.09 -6.45 1.83
CA ALA A 136 10.86 -7.05 2.35
C ALA A 136 10.88 -8.59 2.26
N VAL A 137 11.36 -9.13 1.13
CA VAL A 137 11.54 -10.58 0.94
C VAL A 137 12.54 -11.15 1.94
N LYS A 138 13.70 -10.51 2.09
CA LYS A 138 14.73 -10.95 3.05
C LYS A 138 14.19 -10.99 4.48
N ILE A 139 13.45 -9.98 4.91
CA ILE A 139 12.82 -9.96 6.24
C ILE A 139 11.86 -11.13 6.41
N ALA A 140 11.04 -11.42 5.40
CA ALA A 140 10.11 -12.55 5.42
C ALA A 140 10.85 -13.90 5.47
N ASP A 141 11.87 -14.10 4.63
CA ASP A 141 12.67 -15.35 4.60
C ASP A 141 13.43 -15.60 5.92
N ASP A 142 14.07 -14.57 6.46
CA ASP A 142 14.77 -14.67 7.75
C ASP A 142 13.78 -14.94 8.90
N SER A 143 12.58 -14.36 8.83
CA SER A 143 11.51 -14.60 9.81
C SER A 143 10.96 -16.01 9.71
N PHE A 144 10.81 -16.53 8.50
CA PHE A 144 10.40 -17.91 8.26
C PHE A 144 11.39 -18.89 8.89
N THR A 145 12.68 -18.65 8.72
CA THR A 145 13.71 -19.53 9.30
C THR A 145 13.64 -19.54 10.82
N GLU A 146 13.38 -18.38 11.45
CA GLU A 146 13.30 -18.26 12.91
C GLU A 146 12.01 -18.86 13.47
N ILE A 147 10.86 -18.66 12.81
CA ILE A 147 9.55 -19.14 13.30
C ILE A 147 9.46 -20.66 13.36
N LEU A 148 10.25 -21.40 12.56
CA LEU A 148 10.27 -22.87 12.64
C LEU A 148 10.64 -23.39 14.03
N ASN A 149 11.41 -22.62 14.82
CA ASN A 149 11.75 -22.98 16.20
C ASN A 149 10.58 -22.82 17.18
N TYR A 150 9.48 -22.20 16.76
CA TYR A 150 8.27 -21.99 17.56
C TYR A 150 7.16 -22.98 17.20
N VAL A 151 7.40 -23.88 16.25
CA VAL A 151 6.45 -24.97 15.92
C VAL A 151 6.63 -26.08 16.95
N GLU A 152 5.79 -26.08 17.97
CA GLU A 152 5.83 -27.02 19.09
C GLU A 152 4.45 -27.55 19.48
N ASP A 153 4.42 -28.61 20.29
CA ASP A 153 3.16 -29.20 20.74
C ASP A 153 2.36 -28.20 21.59
N GLY A 154 1.07 -28.08 21.30
CA GLY A 154 0.16 -27.21 22.04
C GLY A 154 0.02 -25.78 21.50
N ILE A 155 0.89 -25.34 20.57
CA ILE A 155 0.75 -24.02 19.96
C ILE A 155 -0.47 -23.96 19.03
N THR A 156 -1.20 -22.85 19.07
CA THR A 156 -2.30 -22.59 18.14
C THR A 156 -1.83 -21.88 16.87
N GLU A 157 -2.62 -22.00 15.80
CA GLU A 157 -2.38 -21.25 14.55
C GLU A 157 -2.22 -19.74 14.79
N LYS A 158 -3.06 -19.15 15.66
CA LYS A 158 -2.96 -17.73 16.01
C LYS A 158 -1.71 -17.35 16.76
N GLU A 159 -1.30 -18.14 17.75
CA GLU A 159 -0.07 -17.86 18.51
C GLU A 159 1.14 -17.89 17.59
N LEU A 160 1.20 -18.87 16.69
CA LEU A 160 2.27 -18.96 15.70
C LEU A 160 2.25 -17.76 14.74
N ALA A 161 1.06 -17.28 14.34
CA ALA A 161 0.92 -16.12 13.45
C ALA A 161 1.39 -14.83 14.12
N TYR A 162 1.02 -14.61 15.39
CA TYR A 162 1.48 -13.44 16.16
C TYR A 162 2.99 -13.48 16.41
N ASN A 163 3.55 -14.66 16.68
CA ASN A 163 4.99 -14.82 16.80
C ASN A 163 5.70 -14.46 15.49
N LEU A 164 5.18 -14.91 14.34
CA LEU A 164 5.75 -14.57 13.03
C LEU A 164 5.72 -13.06 12.75
N GLU A 165 4.60 -12.40 13.04
CA GLU A 165 4.46 -10.95 12.90
C GLU A 165 5.42 -10.19 13.82
N TYR A 166 5.58 -10.64 15.06
CA TYR A 166 6.54 -10.08 16.01
C TYR A 166 7.98 -10.22 15.49
N ILE A 167 8.36 -11.40 14.99
CA ILE A 167 9.69 -11.65 14.43
C ILE A 167 9.95 -10.74 13.22
N MET A 168 9.00 -10.62 12.29
CA MET A 168 9.14 -9.72 11.13
C MET A 168 9.40 -8.28 11.55
N ARG A 169 8.63 -7.75 12.53
CA ARG A 169 8.83 -6.39 13.06
C ARG A 169 10.19 -6.23 13.72
N LYS A 170 10.62 -7.23 14.52
CA LYS A 170 11.95 -7.24 15.16
C LYS A 170 13.09 -7.22 14.14
N LYS A 171 12.88 -7.82 12.96
CA LYS A 171 13.84 -7.82 11.84
C LYS A 171 13.77 -6.59 10.94
N GLY A 172 12.89 -5.63 11.25
CA GLY A 172 12.83 -4.33 10.58
C GLY A 172 11.66 -4.14 9.62
N ALA A 173 10.66 -5.03 9.62
CA ALA A 173 9.41 -4.73 8.93
C ALA A 173 8.67 -3.58 9.64
N ASP A 174 8.12 -2.66 8.84
CA ASP A 174 7.21 -1.61 9.35
C ASP A 174 5.88 -2.26 9.80
N ASP A 175 5.42 -3.28 9.07
CA ASP A 175 4.22 -4.07 9.37
C ASP A 175 4.24 -5.42 8.62
N ARG A 176 3.17 -6.22 8.74
CA ARG A 176 2.82 -7.28 7.81
C ARG A 176 2.24 -6.70 6.52
N SER A 177 2.45 -7.36 5.38
CA SER A 177 1.91 -6.92 4.08
C SER A 177 0.41 -7.22 3.89
N PHE A 178 -0.09 -8.26 4.56
CA PHE A 178 -1.51 -8.67 4.60
C PHE A 178 -1.80 -9.46 5.87
N ASP A 179 -3.04 -9.91 6.08
CA ASP A 179 -3.41 -10.75 7.24
C ASP A 179 -2.68 -12.09 7.14
N THR A 180 -1.73 -12.34 8.05
CA THR A 180 -0.94 -13.58 8.08
C THR A 180 -1.87 -14.81 8.13
N ILE A 181 -1.63 -15.77 7.24
CA ILE A 181 -2.30 -17.07 7.23
C ILE A 181 -1.36 -18.10 7.81
N ILE A 182 -1.84 -18.80 8.83
CA ILE A 182 -1.29 -20.05 9.32
C ILE A 182 -2.44 -21.03 9.41
N ALA A 183 -2.34 -22.13 8.68
CA ALA A 183 -3.43 -23.10 8.57
C ALA A 183 -2.88 -24.54 8.64
N SER A 184 -3.38 -25.31 9.59
CA SER A 184 -2.87 -26.64 9.92
C SER A 184 -3.87 -27.75 9.62
N GLY A 185 -3.37 -28.92 9.18
CA GLY A 185 -4.19 -30.09 8.85
C GLY A 185 -5.29 -29.75 7.84
N SER A 186 -6.54 -30.07 8.15
CA SER A 186 -7.70 -29.74 7.29
C SER A 186 -7.83 -28.26 6.90
N ASN A 187 -7.35 -27.32 7.75
CA ASN A 187 -7.40 -25.89 7.43
C ASN A 187 -6.44 -25.53 6.30
N SER A 188 -5.34 -26.27 6.13
CA SER A 188 -4.35 -26.01 5.07
C SER A 188 -4.91 -26.17 3.65
N ALA A 189 -6.05 -26.86 3.50
CA ALA A 189 -6.75 -26.99 2.23
C ALA A 189 -7.61 -25.76 1.87
N MET A 190 -7.71 -24.76 2.75
CA MET A 190 -8.53 -23.55 2.52
C MET A 190 -7.66 -22.37 2.03
N PRO A 191 -7.83 -21.88 0.77
CA PRO A 191 -6.96 -20.86 0.18
C PRO A 191 -6.91 -19.51 0.91
N HIS A 192 -7.94 -19.15 1.68
CA HIS A 192 -8.01 -17.90 2.44
C HIS A 192 -8.33 -18.16 3.91
N ALA A 193 -7.76 -19.24 4.46
CA ALA A 193 -7.86 -19.55 5.88
C ALA A 193 -7.41 -18.34 6.72
N LYS A 194 -8.08 -18.10 7.84
CA LYS A 194 -7.58 -17.20 8.88
C LYS A 194 -7.07 -18.06 10.04
N PRO A 195 -5.94 -17.71 10.68
CA PRO A 195 -5.46 -18.44 11.84
C PRO A 195 -6.56 -18.56 12.91
N THR A 196 -6.76 -19.76 13.42
CA THR A 196 -7.78 -20.05 14.44
C THR A 196 -7.15 -20.39 15.80
N ASN A 197 -7.98 -20.69 16.79
CA ASN A 197 -7.49 -21.24 18.07
C ASN A 197 -7.23 -22.76 17.98
N LYS A 198 -7.24 -23.35 16.78
CA LYS A 198 -6.91 -24.76 16.57
C LYS A 198 -5.46 -25.00 16.98
N ILE A 199 -5.26 -26.00 17.83
CA ILE A 199 -3.93 -26.50 18.20
C ILE A 199 -3.33 -27.18 16.98
N ILE A 200 -2.07 -26.85 16.68
CA ILE A 200 -1.29 -27.50 15.64
C ILE A 200 -0.91 -28.90 16.12
N GLU A 201 -1.30 -29.91 15.35
CA GLU A 201 -1.09 -31.32 15.67
C GLU A 201 0.11 -31.88 14.89
N ARG A 202 0.81 -32.83 15.50
CA ARG A 202 1.85 -33.62 14.81
C ARG A 202 1.27 -34.42 13.65
N ASN A 203 2.15 -34.74 12.69
CA ASN A 203 1.85 -35.46 11.46
C ASN A 203 0.77 -34.76 10.63
N LYS A 204 0.83 -33.43 10.58
CA LYS A 204 -0.03 -32.57 9.75
C LYS A 204 0.81 -31.54 9.00
N PHE A 205 0.33 -31.15 7.82
CA PHE A 205 0.85 -29.99 7.11
C PHE A 205 0.44 -28.70 7.80
N ILE A 206 1.32 -27.71 7.71
CA ILE A 206 1.09 -26.33 8.15
C ILE A 206 1.44 -25.43 6.98
N LEU A 207 0.44 -24.72 6.46
CA LEU A 207 0.58 -23.67 5.47
C LEU A 207 0.88 -22.35 6.18
N PHE A 208 1.90 -21.64 5.71
CA PHE A 208 2.24 -20.28 6.08
C PHE A 208 2.08 -19.42 4.84
N ASP A 209 1.23 -18.40 4.88
CA ASP A 209 1.10 -17.36 3.85
C ASP A 209 1.23 -16.00 4.51
N PHE A 210 2.32 -15.28 4.22
CA PHE A 210 2.68 -14.07 4.94
C PHE A 210 3.59 -13.19 4.11
N GLY A 211 3.82 -11.98 4.58
CA GLY A 211 4.83 -11.11 4.01
C GLY A 211 5.10 -9.90 4.87
N ALA A 212 6.24 -9.26 4.61
CA ALA A 212 6.68 -8.07 5.29
C ALA A 212 6.28 -6.83 4.50
N TYR A 213 5.81 -5.80 5.19
CA TYR A 213 5.71 -4.44 4.70
C TYR A 213 6.98 -3.68 5.11
N TYR A 214 7.75 -3.21 4.14
CA TYR A 214 9.01 -2.52 4.36
C TYR A 214 9.13 -1.31 3.44
N ASN A 215 9.25 -0.11 4.03
CA ASN A 215 9.46 1.15 3.34
C ASN A 215 8.44 1.43 2.22
N GLY A 216 7.20 0.98 2.38
CA GLY A 216 6.14 1.16 1.38
C GLY A 216 6.01 0.05 0.35
N TYR A 217 6.87 -0.97 0.42
CA TYR A 217 6.88 -2.14 -0.46
C TYR A 217 6.52 -3.39 0.34
N VAL A 218 6.02 -4.40 -0.37
CA VAL A 218 5.51 -5.63 0.22
C VAL A 218 6.28 -6.83 -0.32
N SER A 219 6.51 -7.83 0.52
CA SER A 219 6.72 -9.20 0.09
C SER A 219 5.44 -10.02 0.25
N ASP A 220 5.44 -11.18 -0.38
CA ASP A 220 4.39 -12.18 -0.32
C ASP A 220 5.05 -13.56 -0.53
N ILE A 221 4.97 -14.42 0.47
CA ILE A 221 5.59 -15.74 0.47
C ILE A 221 4.67 -16.76 1.12
N THR A 222 4.47 -17.86 0.40
CA THR A 222 3.77 -19.04 0.90
C THR A 222 4.73 -20.22 1.03
N ARG A 223 4.70 -20.91 2.18
CA ARG A 223 5.43 -22.16 2.42
C ARG A 223 4.54 -23.15 3.17
N THR A 224 4.65 -24.42 2.81
CA THR A 224 4.01 -25.51 3.56
C THR A 224 5.10 -26.38 4.17
N ILE A 225 5.02 -26.66 5.46
CA ILE A 225 5.88 -27.62 6.16
C ILE A 225 5.05 -28.78 6.67
N PHE A 226 5.72 -29.90 6.96
CA PHE A 226 5.12 -31.02 7.66
C PHE A 226 5.62 -31.07 9.11
N PHE A 227 4.73 -31.06 10.09
CA PHE A 227 5.10 -31.12 11.51
C PHE A 227 5.22 -32.58 11.97
N GLY A 228 6.31 -33.22 11.58
CA GLY A 228 6.58 -34.64 11.85
C GLY A 228 7.83 -35.09 11.10
N ASN A 229 8.19 -36.37 11.27
CA ASN A 229 9.42 -36.92 10.65
C ASN A 229 9.15 -37.73 9.39
N ASP A 230 7.92 -38.23 9.19
CA ASP A 230 7.59 -39.16 8.12
C ASP A 230 6.37 -38.67 7.32
N ILE A 231 6.59 -38.34 6.06
CA ILE A 231 5.53 -38.11 5.07
C ILE A 231 5.30 -39.45 4.37
N ASP A 232 4.07 -39.95 4.39
CA ASP A 232 3.69 -41.22 3.76
C ASP A 232 2.78 -41.03 2.54
N LYS A 233 2.34 -42.14 1.94
CA LYS A 233 1.47 -42.14 0.75
C LYS A 233 0.08 -41.52 0.98
N GLU A 234 -0.38 -41.37 2.21
CA GLU A 234 -1.64 -40.69 2.49
C GLU A 234 -1.52 -39.16 2.34
N HIS A 235 -0.29 -38.65 2.22
CA HIS A 235 0.05 -37.23 2.09
C HIS A 235 0.48 -36.79 0.68
N GLU A 236 0.66 -37.72 -0.27
CA GLU A 236 0.87 -37.43 -1.72
C GLU A 236 -0.43 -37.00 -2.41
#